data_AF-A0A3B8KT47-F1
#
_entry.id   AF-A0A3B8KT47-F1
#
_cell.length_a   1.000
_cell.length_b   1.000
_cell.length_c   1.000
_cell.angle_alpha   90.00
_cell.angle_beta   90.00
_cell.angle_gamma   90.00
#
_symmetry.space_group_name_H-M   'P 1'
#
loop_
_entity.id
_entity.type
_entity.pdbx_description
1 polymer ?
#
loop_
_entity_poly.entity_id
_entity_poly.type
_entity_poly.pdbx_seq_one_letter_code
_entity_poly.pdbx_strand_id
1 'polypeptide(L)'
;VMPGALTPTEVVTAWEAGADIVKVFPADVGGPGYLKALHGPLPQVKLLPTGGVDLDTIGGFFDAGACAVGLGSALVEKQAVAEGDMDRIRSQAEAYVAAVQAARSGD
;
A
#
# COMPACT_ATOMS: atom_id res chain seq x y z
N VAL A 1 10.86 9.65 -8.20
CA VAL A 1 11.14 8.98 -6.91
C VAL A 1 9.84 8.96 -6.11
N MET A 2 9.56 7.90 -5.33
CA MET A 2 8.40 7.87 -4.41
C MET A 2 8.90 8.06 -2.98
N PRO A 3 9.01 9.30 -2.47
CA PRO A 3 9.55 9.56 -1.13
C PRO A 3 8.65 8.93 -0.05
N GLY A 4 9.28 8.44 1.01
CA GLY A 4 8.59 7.96 2.20
C GLY A 4 8.19 9.12 3.11
N ALA A 5 6.97 9.06 3.64
CA ALA A 5 6.44 9.97 4.65
C ALA A 5 5.53 9.19 5.60
N LEU A 6 5.30 9.72 6.80
CA LEU A 6 4.30 9.18 7.71
C LEU A 6 3.31 10.25 8.12
N THR A 7 3.75 11.48 8.38
CA THR A 7 2.91 12.56 8.92
C THR A 7 2.34 13.47 7.83
N PRO A 8 1.24 14.22 8.10
CA PRO A 8 0.69 15.18 7.14
C PRO A 8 1.72 16.19 6.61
N THR A 9 2.58 16.72 7.49
CA THR A 9 3.62 17.68 7.11
C THR A 9 4.63 17.07 6.14
N GLU A 10 5.07 15.84 6.38
CA GLU A 10 6.01 15.14 5.48
C GLU A 10 5.35 14.83 4.13
N VAL A 11 4.07 14.43 4.14
CA VAL A 11 3.32 14.17 2.90
C VAL A 11 3.20 15.43 2.05
N VAL A 12 2.83 16.55 2.64
CA VAL A 12 2.74 17.84 1.93
C VAL A 12 4.11 18.29 1.45
N THR A 13 5.14 18.20 2.29
CA THR A 13 6.52 18.57 1.92
C THR A 13 6.99 17.77 0.70
N ALA A 14 6.74 16.46 0.68
CA ALA A 14 7.10 15.60 -0.44
C ALA A 14 6.33 15.96 -1.72
N TRP A 15 5.03 16.22 -1.59
CA TRP A 15 4.18 16.58 -2.72
C TRP A 15 4.56 17.95 -3.31
N GLU A 16 4.78 18.97 -2.49
CA GLU A 16 5.24 20.30 -2.90
C GLU A 16 6.64 20.28 -3.53
N ALA A 17 7.49 19.34 -3.12
CA ALA A 17 8.78 19.07 -3.76
C ALA A 17 8.65 18.36 -5.12
N GLY A 18 7.43 18.07 -5.59
CA GLY A 18 7.15 17.52 -6.92
C GLY A 18 6.96 16.00 -6.95
N ALA A 19 6.64 15.34 -5.84
CA ALA A 19 6.38 13.90 -5.84
C ALA A 19 5.03 13.56 -6.51
N ASP A 20 5.06 12.69 -7.53
CA ASP A 20 3.85 12.15 -8.17
C ASP A 20 3.04 11.22 -7.25
N ILE A 21 3.75 10.50 -6.37
CA ILE A 21 3.22 9.53 -5.40
C ILE A 21 4.05 9.63 -4.13
N VAL A 22 3.38 9.68 -2.97
CA VAL A 22 4.03 9.64 -1.65
C VAL A 22 3.82 8.26 -1.02
N LYS A 23 4.91 7.61 -0.62
CA LYS A 23 4.87 6.32 0.07
C LYS A 23 4.58 6.56 1.54
N VAL A 24 3.44 6.06 2.03
CA VAL A 24 3.11 6.09 3.46
C VAL A 24 3.74 4.86 4.11
N PHE A 25 4.73 5.05 4.98
CA PHE A 25 5.48 3.96 5.58
C PHE A 25 5.94 4.26 7.02
N PRO A 26 5.83 3.31 7.95
CA PRO A 26 5.19 2.00 7.80
C PRO A 26 3.64 2.12 7.91
N ALA A 27 2.89 1.45 7.04
CA ALA A 27 1.45 1.65 6.90
C ALA A 27 0.59 0.90 7.93
N ASP A 28 1.13 -0.14 8.59
CA ASP A 28 0.51 -0.79 9.74
C ASP A 28 0.37 0.14 10.95
N VAL A 29 1.19 1.20 11.03
CA VAL A 29 0.98 2.29 11.98
C VAL A 29 -0.27 3.07 11.59
N GLY A 30 -1.39 2.68 12.22
CA GLY A 30 -2.71 3.28 12.04
C GLY A 30 -3.53 2.72 10.86
N GLY A 31 -2.91 1.93 9.97
CA GLY A 31 -3.60 1.15 8.96
C GLY A 31 -4.45 1.98 7.98
N PRO A 32 -5.49 1.36 7.39
CA PRO A 32 -6.42 2.06 6.50
C PRO A 32 -7.06 3.32 7.10
N GLY A 33 -7.35 3.31 8.41
CA GLY A 33 -7.94 4.45 9.10
C GLY A 33 -7.03 5.68 9.09
N TYR A 34 -5.72 5.47 9.28
CA TYR A 34 -4.75 6.55 9.20
C TYR A 34 -4.54 7.05 7.77
N LEU A 35 -4.49 6.15 6.79
CA LEU A 35 -4.43 6.55 5.38
C LEU A 35 -5.64 7.44 5.01
N LYS A 36 -6.85 7.05 5.44
CA LYS A 36 -8.07 7.83 5.23
C LYS A 36 -7.99 9.21 5.89
N ALA A 37 -7.41 9.30 7.09
CA ALA A 37 -7.20 10.56 7.79
C ALA A 37 -6.18 11.48 7.08
N LEU A 38 -5.17 10.92 6.42
CA LEU A 38 -4.25 11.68 5.56
C LEU A 38 -4.92 12.11 4.24
N HIS A 39 -5.63 11.19 3.58
CA HIS A 39 -6.24 11.41 2.28
C HIS A 39 -7.40 12.43 2.33
N GLY A 40 -8.16 12.45 3.44
CA GLY A 40 -9.29 13.38 3.64
C GLY A 40 -8.97 14.86 3.34
N PRO A 41 -7.95 15.47 3.98
CA PRO A 41 -7.52 16.83 3.68
C PRO A 41 -6.61 16.97 2.45
N LEU A 42 -6.09 15.85 1.91
CA LEU A 42 -5.11 15.84 0.81
C LEU A 42 -5.57 14.96 -0.37
N PRO A 43 -6.81 15.09 -0.89
CA PRO A 43 -7.36 14.17 -1.89
C PRO A 43 -6.62 14.21 -3.24
N GLN A 44 -5.83 15.25 -3.49
CA GLN A 44 -4.99 15.39 -4.68
C GLN A 44 -3.67 14.62 -4.59
N VAL A 45 -3.25 14.20 -3.39
CA VAL A 45 -1.97 13.50 -3.19
C VAL A 45 -2.19 12.00 -3.35
N LYS A 46 -1.50 11.40 -4.32
CA LYS A 46 -1.52 9.95 -4.51
C LYS A 46 -0.70 9.27 -3.42
N LEU A 47 -1.38 8.49 -2.57
CA LEU A 47 -0.74 7.80 -1.45
C LEU A 47 -0.55 6.29 -1.75
N LEU A 48 0.64 5.79 -1.43
CA LEU A 48 1.06 4.40 -1.55
C LEU A 48 1.39 3.83 -0.15
N PRO A 49 0.43 3.27 0.60
CA PRO A 49 0.74 2.56 1.84
C PRO A 49 1.68 1.39 1.59
N THR A 50 2.71 1.24 2.43
CA THR A 50 3.66 0.13 2.40
C THR A 50 4.07 -0.24 3.81
N GLY A 51 4.31 -1.53 4.05
CA GLY A 51 4.69 -2.06 5.37
C GLY A 51 3.45 -2.52 6.13
N GLY A 52 3.35 -3.84 6.34
CA GLY A 52 2.18 -4.47 6.98
C GLY A 52 0.90 -4.50 6.12
N VAL A 53 1.03 -4.41 4.79
CA VAL A 53 -0.09 -4.67 3.86
C VAL A 53 -0.15 -6.16 3.53
N ASP A 54 -1.33 -6.74 3.66
CA ASP A 54 -1.66 -8.15 3.40
C ASP A 54 -3.06 -8.29 2.77
N LEU A 55 -3.52 -9.53 2.53
CA LEU A 55 -4.82 -9.81 1.91
C LEU A 55 -6.01 -9.35 2.76
N ASP A 56 -5.85 -9.23 4.07
CA ASP A 56 -6.94 -8.82 4.98
C ASP A 56 -7.07 -7.29 5.03
N THR A 57 -5.96 -6.57 4.88
CA THR A 57 -5.89 -5.11 5.01
C THR A 57 -5.99 -4.37 3.67
N ILE A 58 -5.64 -5.03 2.55
CA ILE A 58 -5.53 -4.40 1.24
C ILE A 58 -6.82 -3.71 0.79
N GLY A 59 -7.98 -4.34 1.01
CA GLY A 59 -9.28 -3.77 0.64
C GLY A 59 -9.53 -2.43 1.34
N GLY A 60 -9.32 -2.39 2.66
CA GLY A 60 -9.48 -1.17 3.45
C GLY A 60 -8.55 -0.04 3.00
N PHE A 61 -7.33 -0.33 2.56
CA PHE A 61 -6.43 0.69 2.03
C PHE A 61 -6.95 1.32 0.72
N PHE A 62 -7.52 0.53 -0.19
CA PHE A 62 -8.16 1.08 -1.39
C PHE A 62 -9.41 1.90 -1.05
N ASP A 63 -10.25 1.43 -0.13
CA ASP A 63 -11.42 2.19 0.38
C ASP A 63 -11.01 3.51 1.05
N ALA A 64 -9.80 3.56 1.61
CA ALA A 64 -9.22 4.74 2.23
C ALA A 64 -8.59 5.74 1.23
N GLY A 65 -8.58 5.43 -0.07
CA GLY A 65 -8.05 6.30 -1.13
C GLY A 65 -6.63 5.97 -1.58
N ALA A 66 -6.08 4.79 -1.24
CA ALA A 66 -4.79 4.37 -1.78
C ALA A 66 -4.83 4.28 -3.31
N CYS A 67 -3.86 4.90 -4.00
CA CYS A 67 -3.77 4.74 -5.45
C CYS A 67 -3.16 3.38 -5.85
N ALA A 68 -2.33 2.82 -4.97
CA ALA A 68 -1.66 1.54 -5.08
C ALA A 68 -1.24 1.08 -3.67
N VAL A 69 -0.74 -0.15 -3.54
CA VAL A 69 -0.13 -0.64 -2.29
C VAL A 69 1.27 -1.20 -2.53
N GLY A 70 2.15 -1.09 -1.55
CA GLY A 70 3.48 -1.70 -1.56
C GLY A 70 3.49 -3.01 -0.78
N LEU A 71 3.80 -4.11 -1.46
CA LEU A 71 3.94 -5.44 -0.87
C LEU A 71 5.41 -5.80 -0.65
N GLY A 72 5.68 -6.49 0.46
CA GLY A 72 7.02 -6.96 0.83
C GLY A 72 7.04 -8.45 1.09
N SER A 73 7.46 -8.85 2.29
CA SER A 73 7.54 -10.25 2.71
C SER A 73 6.19 -10.98 2.70
N ALA A 74 5.08 -10.25 2.73
CA ALA A 74 3.73 -10.81 2.61
C ALA A 74 3.43 -11.35 1.19
N LEU A 75 4.17 -10.91 0.16
CA LEU A 75 4.10 -11.45 -1.20
C LEU A 75 5.25 -12.42 -1.46
N VAL A 76 6.48 -12.00 -1.12
CA VAL A 76 7.71 -12.76 -1.35
C VAL A 76 8.20 -13.30 -0.01
N GLU A 77 7.65 -14.44 0.39
CA GLU A 77 8.02 -15.11 1.64
C GLU A 77 9.47 -15.57 1.62
N LYS A 78 10.21 -15.29 2.70
CA LYS A 78 11.62 -15.70 2.82
C LYS A 78 11.79 -17.22 2.71
N GLN A 79 10.85 -18.00 3.24
CA GLN A 79 10.90 -19.46 3.20
C GLN A 79 10.72 -19.98 1.76
N ALA A 80 9.71 -19.48 1.04
CA ALA A 80 9.48 -19.83 -0.36
C ALA A 80 10.71 -19.52 -1.23
N VAL A 81 11.37 -18.38 -1.00
CA VAL A 81 12.63 -18.05 -1.68
C VAL A 81 13.75 -19.02 -1.31
N ALA A 82 13.90 -19.35 -0.02
CA ALA A 82 14.94 -20.27 0.44
C ALA A 82 14.76 -21.70 -0.10
N GLU A 83 13.52 -22.12 -0.31
CA GLU A 83 13.16 -23.44 -0.85
C GLU A 83 13.07 -23.46 -2.39
N GLY A 84 13.14 -22.31 -3.05
CA GLY A 84 12.90 -22.19 -4.48
C GLY A 84 11.45 -22.42 -4.90
N ASP A 85 10.50 -22.31 -3.97
CA ASP A 85 9.07 -22.49 -4.19
C ASP A 85 8.45 -21.28 -4.91
N MET A 86 8.67 -21.23 -6.22
CA MET A 86 8.11 -20.20 -7.09
C MET A 86 6.59 -20.33 -7.27
N ASP A 87 6.02 -21.51 -7.04
CA ASP A 87 4.58 -21.74 -7.14
C ASP A 87 3.84 -21.08 -5.97
N ARG A 88 4.41 -21.12 -4.76
CA ARG A 88 3.92 -20.34 -3.61
C ARG A 88 3.90 -18.85 -3.90
N ILE A 89 4.99 -18.30 -4.43
CA ILE A 89 5.09 -16.86 -4.75
C ILE A 89 4.08 -16.48 -5.84
N ARG A 90 3.91 -17.32 -6.87
CA ARG A 90 2.89 -17.13 -7.91
C ARG A 90 1.49 -17.11 -7.32
N SER A 91 1.13 -18.11 -6.52
CA SER A 91 -0.19 -18.21 -5.90
C SER A 91 -0.50 -16.98 -5.03
N GLN A 92 0.48 -16.49 -4.28
CA GLN A 92 0.31 -15.24 -3.53
C GLN A 92 0.10 -14.04 -4.44
N ALA A 93 0.90 -13.90 -5.50
CA ALA A 93 0.73 -12.80 -6.46
C ALA A 93 -0.67 -12.80 -7.09
N GLU A 94 -1.18 -13.96 -7.49
CA GLU A 94 -2.54 -14.11 -8.02
C GLU A 94 -3.61 -13.70 -7.00
N ALA A 95 -3.45 -14.10 -5.74
CA ALA A 95 -4.36 -13.71 -4.66
C ALA A 95 -4.39 -12.19 -4.44
N TYR A 96 -3.23 -11.52 -4.43
CA TYR A 96 -3.17 -10.06 -4.29
C TYR A 96 -3.76 -9.34 -5.49
N VAL A 97 -3.51 -9.81 -6.72
CA VAL A 97 -4.13 -9.24 -7.93
C VAL A 97 -5.65 -9.36 -7.82
N ALA A 98 -6.18 -10.53 -7.44
CA ALA A 98 -7.62 -10.73 -7.26
C ALA A 98 -8.20 -9.79 -6.19
N ALA A 99 -7.52 -9.63 -5.05
CA ALA A 99 -7.94 -8.75 -3.98
C ALA A 99 -7.99 -7.26 -4.42
N VAL A 100 -7.00 -6.80 -5.19
CA VAL A 100 -7.00 -5.43 -5.75
C VAL A 100 -8.16 -5.24 -6.73
N GLN A 101 -8.43 -6.22 -7.60
CA GLN A 101 -9.54 -6.13 -8.55
C GLN A 101 -10.89 -6.08 -7.81
N ALA A 102 -11.05 -6.92 -6.78
CA ALA A 102 -12.26 -6.89 -5.95
C ALA A 102 -12.44 -5.54 -5.26
N ALA A 103 -11.39 -4.99 -4.63
CA ALA A 103 -11.45 -3.70 -3.95
C ALA A 103 -11.76 -2.52 -4.89
N ARG A 104 -11.33 -2.58 -6.16
CA ARG A 104 -11.59 -1.54 -7.16
C ARG A 104 -12.93 -1.69 -7.89
N SER A 105 -13.56 -2.85 -7.82
CA SER A 105 -14.84 -3.13 -8.48
C SER A 105 -16.05 -2.75 -7.62
N GLY A 106 -15.82 -2.32 -6.37
CA GLY A 106 -16.85 -1.78 -5.49
C GLY A 106 -17.11 -0.31 -5.77
N ASP A 107 -18.11 -0.05 -6.62
CA ASP A 107 -19.01 1.11 -6.54
C ASP A 107 -20.25 0.71 -5.72
#